data_AF-A0A523GE72-F1
#
_entry.id   AF-A0A523GE72-F1
#
_cell.length_a   1.000
_cell.length_b   1.000
_cell.length_c   1.000
_cell.angle_alpha   90.00
_cell.angle_beta   90.00
_cell.angle_gamma   90.00
#
_symmetry.space_group_name_H-M   'P 1'
#
loop_
_entity.id
_entity.type
_entity.pdbx_description
1 polymer ?
#
loop_
_entity_poly.entity_id
_entity_poly.type
_entity_poly.pdbx_seq_one_letter_code
_entity_poly.pdbx_strand_id
1 'polypeptide(L)'
;MFTENEVGQLLEIPDVQDVVMRLHSTFKEEESEFKEISLHDFLSGMLMAPAVALARVDGTTSLFEELSLNKKARRFSKGGYFLQQDPVVRMVICLQSRFQLWEARFFEGINKILKVVIPEISIGKDSKHIDTEPGVFLAVMKSSYILIRFLETFFLPEGEEITSKRCISVLERQKIINIGDRLQLSDIGSFRNFMKTFEVS
;
A
#
# COMPACT_ATOMS: atom_id res chain seq x y z
N MET A 1 7.73 0.31 5.88
CA MET A 1 7.14 -0.42 4.73
C MET A 1 7.27 -1.89 4.96
N PHE A 2 6.35 -2.70 4.43
CA PHE A 2 6.45 -4.15 4.48
C PHE A 2 7.83 -4.69 4.02
N THR A 3 8.25 -5.80 4.62
CA THR A 3 9.40 -6.60 4.17
C THR A 3 8.89 -7.90 3.54
N GLU A 4 9.74 -8.59 2.79
CA GLU A 4 9.47 -9.94 2.28
C GLU A 4 8.86 -10.86 3.35
N ASN A 5 9.49 -10.92 4.52
CA ASN A 5 9.05 -11.79 5.61
C ASN A 5 7.65 -11.40 6.12
N GLU A 6 7.36 -10.11 6.26
CA GLU A 6 6.05 -9.64 6.72
C GLU A 6 4.95 -9.90 5.70
N VAL A 7 5.25 -9.83 4.40
CA VAL A 7 4.31 -10.26 3.34
C VAL A 7 4.06 -11.77 3.46
N GLY A 8 5.09 -12.56 3.74
CA GLY A 8 4.96 -13.99 4.02
C GLY A 8 4.04 -14.27 5.21
N GLN A 9 4.26 -13.58 6.32
CA GLN A 9 3.44 -13.70 7.53
C GLN A 9 1.99 -13.24 7.31
N LEU A 10 1.75 -12.22 6.48
CA LEU A 10 0.39 -11.84 6.10
C LEU A 10 -0.33 -12.96 5.35
N LEU A 11 0.36 -13.70 4.48
CA LEU A 11 -0.21 -14.82 3.73
C LEU A 11 -0.49 -16.06 4.58
N GLU A 12 0.11 -16.16 5.77
CA GLU A 12 -0.20 -17.24 6.71
C GLU A 12 -1.55 -17.04 7.39
N ILE A 13 -2.16 -15.85 7.29
CA ILE A 13 -3.51 -15.57 7.80
C ILE A 13 -4.53 -16.14 6.79
N PRO A 14 -5.39 -17.12 7.17
CA PRO A 14 -6.28 -17.81 6.22
C PRO A 14 -7.19 -16.87 5.44
N ASP A 15 -7.82 -15.89 6.10
CA ASP A 15 -8.71 -14.93 5.44
C ASP A 15 -7.97 -14.02 4.44
N VAL A 16 -6.71 -13.68 4.73
CA VAL A 16 -5.86 -12.93 3.79
C VAL A 16 -5.51 -13.81 2.60
N GLN A 17 -5.06 -15.04 2.84
CA GLN A 17 -4.73 -15.99 1.79
C GLN A 17 -5.91 -16.19 0.84
N ASP A 18 -7.12 -16.37 1.36
CA ASP A 18 -8.34 -16.53 0.59
C ASP A 18 -8.66 -15.32 -0.30
N VAL A 19 -8.50 -14.10 0.23
CA VAL A 19 -8.66 -12.87 -0.56
C VAL A 19 -7.65 -12.83 -1.70
N VAL A 20 -6.39 -13.16 -1.41
CA VAL A 20 -5.29 -13.12 -2.38
C VAL A 20 -5.48 -14.20 -3.46
N MET A 21 -5.80 -15.44 -3.10
CA MET A 21 -5.97 -16.55 -4.05
C MET A 21 -7.08 -16.28 -5.07
N ARG A 22 -8.19 -15.67 -4.65
CA ARG A 22 -9.29 -15.33 -5.56
C ARG A 22 -8.84 -14.32 -6.62
N LEU A 23 -8.22 -13.22 -6.18
CA LEU A 23 -7.72 -12.19 -7.09
C LEU A 23 -6.56 -12.70 -7.96
N HIS A 24 -5.69 -13.53 -7.39
CA HIS A 24 -4.57 -14.15 -8.10
C HIS A 24 -5.03 -15.02 -9.27
N SER A 25 -6.08 -15.82 -9.05
CA SER A 25 -6.65 -16.67 -10.11
C SER A 25 -7.15 -15.83 -11.28
N THR A 26 -7.94 -14.79 -11.01
CA THR A 26 -8.42 -13.86 -12.04
C THR A 26 -7.25 -13.13 -12.73
N PHE A 27 -6.25 -12.70 -11.96
CA PHE A 27 -5.08 -12.01 -12.51
C PHE A 27 -4.29 -12.88 -13.48
N LYS A 28 -4.10 -14.16 -13.17
CA LYS A 28 -3.41 -15.10 -14.07
C LYS A 28 -4.14 -15.37 -15.37
N GLU A 29 -5.47 -15.31 -15.35
CA GLU A 29 -6.30 -15.50 -16.54
C GLU A 29 -6.26 -14.28 -17.46
N GLU A 30 -6.36 -13.08 -16.89
CA GLU A 30 -6.39 -11.83 -17.64
C GLU A 30 -4.99 -11.32 -18.03
N GLU A 31 -3.96 -11.65 -17.25
CA GLU A 31 -2.57 -11.23 -17.47
C GLU A 31 -1.65 -12.44 -17.66
N SER A 32 -1.70 -13.03 -18.86
CA SER A 32 -1.00 -14.29 -19.19
C SER A 32 0.51 -14.27 -18.93
N GLU A 33 1.14 -13.08 -18.96
CA GLU A 33 2.56 -12.91 -18.69
C GLU A 33 2.97 -13.18 -17.22
N PHE A 34 1.97 -13.28 -16.32
CA PHE A 34 2.12 -13.57 -14.90
C PHE A 34 1.56 -14.95 -14.51
N LYS A 35 1.35 -15.84 -15.48
CA LYS A 35 0.80 -17.20 -15.22
C LYS A 35 1.58 -17.99 -14.15
N GLU A 36 2.85 -17.69 -13.94
CA GLU A 36 3.71 -18.34 -12.95
C GLU A 36 3.96 -17.51 -11.67
N ILE A 37 3.35 -16.33 -11.54
CA ILE A 37 3.56 -15.48 -10.36
C ILE A 37 3.14 -16.23 -9.08
N SER A 38 3.98 -16.17 -8.04
CA SER A 38 3.67 -16.75 -6.74
C SER A 38 2.60 -15.92 -6.01
N LEU A 39 1.89 -16.51 -5.04
CA LEU A 39 0.95 -15.74 -4.21
C LEU A 39 1.64 -14.63 -3.43
N HIS A 40 2.89 -14.83 -3.04
CA HIS A 40 3.69 -13.84 -2.31
C HIS A 40 4.03 -12.65 -3.20
N ASP A 41 4.62 -12.89 -4.37
CA ASP A 41 4.94 -11.80 -5.30
C ASP A 41 3.69 -11.08 -5.78
N PHE A 42 2.58 -11.82 -5.94
CA PHE A 42 1.29 -11.24 -6.28
C PHE A 42 0.74 -10.35 -5.17
N LEU A 43 0.77 -10.79 -3.90
CA LEU A 43 0.37 -9.94 -2.77
C LEU A 43 1.29 -8.72 -2.69
N SER A 44 2.60 -8.89 -2.84
CA SER A 44 3.58 -7.80 -2.88
C SER A 44 3.23 -6.75 -3.93
N GLY A 45 2.92 -7.17 -5.16
CA GLY A 45 2.52 -6.27 -6.24
C GLY A 45 1.13 -5.67 -6.04
N MET A 46 0.19 -6.40 -5.46
CA MET A 46 -1.12 -5.87 -5.10
C MET A 46 -0.99 -4.76 -4.06
N LEU A 47 -0.18 -4.94 -3.03
CA LEU A 47 0.09 -3.93 -1.98
C LEU A 47 0.76 -2.65 -2.52
N MET A 48 1.34 -2.71 -3.72
CA MET A 48 1.88 -1.53 -4.41
C MET A 48 0.83 -0.67 -5.09
N ALA A 49 -0.41 -1.16 -5.28
CA ALA A 49 -1.43 -0.44 -6.03
C ALA A 49 -1.72 0.98 -5.50
N PRO A 50 -1.80 1.25 -4.18
CA PRO A 50 -1.96 2.61 -3.67
C PRO A 50 -0.77 3.53 -3.99
N ALA A 51 0.47 3.01 -3.89
CA ALA A 51 1.66 3.77 -4.22
C ALA A 51 1.74 4.09 -5.73
N VAL A 52 1.33 3.14 -6.58
CA VAL A 52 1.20 3.37 -8.04
C VAL A 52 0.13 4.42 -8.32
N ALA A 53 -1.01 4.38 -7.61
CA ALA A 53 -2.05 5.39 -7.75
C ALA A 53 -1.56 6.80 -7.40
N LEU A 54 -0.75 6.91 -6.35
CA LEU A 54 -0.18 8.18 -5.90
C LEU A 54 0.85 8.73 -6.89
N ALA A 55 1.76 7.87 -7.37
CA ALA A 55 2.74 8.21 -8.40
C ALA A 55 2.15 8.47 -9.80
N ARG A 56 0.83 8.39 -9.94
CA ARG A 56 0.07 8.68 -11.17
C ARG A 56 -0.96 9.76 -10.97
N VAL A 57 -0.76 10.63 -9.96
CA VAL A 57 -1.75 11.61 -9.57
C VAL A 57 -2.10 12.58 -10.70
N ASP A 58 -1.15 12.89 -11.59
CA ASP A 58 -1.35 13.74 -12.76
C ASP A 58 -1.63 12.95 -14.06
N GLY A 59 -1.78 11.62 -13.97
CA GLY A 59 -2.01 10.71 -15.10
C GLY A 59 -0.73 10.17 -15.75
N THR A 60 0.44 10.69 -15.38
CA THR A 60 1.76 10.22 -15.83
C THR A 60 2.60 9.74 -14.65
N THR A 61 3.74 9.10 -14.93
CA THR A 61 4.72 8.74 -13.89
C THR A 61 6.06 9.24 -14.35
N SER A 62 6.71 10.07 -13.54
CA SER A 62 8.05 10.55 -13.81
C SER A 62 9.09 9.45 -13.62
N LEU A 63 10.27 9.60 -14.23
CA LEU A 63 11.38 8.65 -14.06
C LEU A 63 11.76 8.47 -12.58
N PHE A 64 11.71 9.53 -11.77
CA PHE A 64 12.03 9.45 -10.34
C PHE A 64 11.00 8.64 -9.56
N GLU A 65 9.72 8.79 -9.89
CA GLU A 65 8.65 7.99 -9.29
C GLU A 65 8.74 6.52 -9.71
N GLU A 66 9.03 6.24 -10.98
CA GLU A 66 9.28 4.86 -11.45
C GLU A 66 10.45 4.22 -10.70
N LEU A 67 11.56 4.94 -10.54
CA LEU A 67 12.71 4.45 -9.78
C LEU A 67 12.36 4.23 -8.30
N SER A 68 11.57 5.10 -7.69
CA SER A 68 11.09 4.97 -6.31
C SER A 68 10.19 3.74 -6.14
N LEU A 69 9.23 3.55 -7.05
CA LEU A 69 8.34 2.39 -7.05
C LEU A 69 9.11 1.08 -7.27
N ASN A 70 10.10 1.07 -8.16
CA ASN A 70 10.91 -0.12 -8.43
C ASN A 70 11.78 -0.50 -7.24
N LYS A 71 12.37 0.48 -6.54
CA LYS A 71 13.12 0.22 -5.30
C LYS A 71 12.20 -0.39 -4.23
N LYS A 72 11.03 0.23 -4.03
CA LYS A 72 10.01 -0.26 -3.10
C LYS A 72 9.55 -1.69 -3.44
N ALA A 73 9.27 -1.98 -4.71
CA ALA A 73 8.84 -3.29 -5.19
C ALA A 73 9.84 -4.40 -4.85
N ARG A 74 11.14 -4.15 -5.04
CA ARG A 74 12.21 -5.11 -4.76
C ARG A 74 12.32 -5.49 -3.29
N ARG A 75 11.90 -4.61 -2.37
CA ARG A 75 11.90 -4.88 -0.92
C ARG A 75 10.84 -5.89 -0.50
N PHE A 76 9.75 -5.99 -1.26
CA PHE A 76 8.66 -6.94 -1.00
C PHE A 76 8.88 -8.29 -1.67
N SER A 77 9.68 -8.33 -2.73
CA SER A 77 9.98 -9.53 -3.50
C SER A 77 10.72 -10.56 -2.65
N LYS A 78 10.55 -11.86 -2.97
CA LYS A 78 11.29 -12.97 -2.33
C LYS A 78 12.82 -12.95 -2.51
N GLY A 79 13.34 -11.94 -3.22
CA GLY A 79 14.75 -11.84 -3.56
C GLY A 79 15.18 -12.93 -4.56
N GLY A 80 16.49 -13.00 -4.82
CA GLY A 80 17.07 -13.99 -5.75
C GLY A 80 17.04 -13.60 -7.23
N TYR A 81 16.37 -12.50 -7.59
CA TYR A 81 16.25 -12.02 -8.97
C TYR A 81 17.42 -11.12 -9.43
N PHE A 82 18.66 -11.47 -9.10
CA PHE A 82 19.84 -10.69 -9.54
C PHE A 82 20.08 -10.79 -11.06
N LEU A 83 19.69 -11.91 -11.68
CA LEU A 83 19.87 -12.18 -13.11
C LEU A 83 18.54 -12.26 -13.90
N GLN A 84 17.41 -12.42 -13.21
CA GLN A 84 16.07 -12.49 -13.81
C GLN A 84 15.29 -11.22 -13.47
N GLN A 85 14.30 -10.86 -14.29
CA GLN A 85 13.45 -9.72 -13.96
C GLN A 85 12.59 -10.03 -12.73
N ASP A 86 12.64 -9.15 -11.75
CA ASP A 86 11.86 -9.26 -10.52
C ASP A 86 10.34 -9.24 -10.83
N PRO A 87 9.57 -10.24 -10.37
CA PRO A 87 8.15 -10.38 -10.71
C PRO A 87 7.29 -9.26 -10.13
N VAL A 88 7.65 -8.73 -8.95
CA VAL A 88 6.94 -7.62 -8.31
C VAL A 88 7.17 -6.33 -9.09
N VAL A 89 8.42 -6.08 -9.52
CA VAL A 89 8.75 -4.94 -10.40
C VAL A 89 7.98 -5.02 -11.71
N ARG A 90 7.93 -6.19 -12.35
CA ARG A 90 7.14 -6.40 -13.57
C ARG A 90 5.65 -6.12 -13.34
N MET A 91 5.11 -6.58 -12.22
CA MET A 91 3.71 -6.34 -11.87
C MET A 91 3.42 -4.84 -11.64
N VAL A 92 4.36 -4.10 -11.04
CA VAL A 92 4.24 -2.64 -10.90
C VAL A 92 4.22 -1.93 -12.27
N ILE A 93 5.06 -2.35 -13.22
CA ILE A 93 5.05 -1.83 -14.59
C ILE A 93 3.72 -2.16 -15.29
N CYS A 94 3.23 -3.39 -15.15
CA CYS A 94 1.91 -3.79 -15.65
C CYS A 94 0.81 -2.91 -15.05
N LEU A 95 0.85 -2.68 -13.73
CA LEU A 95 -0.10 -1.83 -13.05
C LEU A 95 -0.07 -0.39 -13.55
N GLN A 96 1.08 0.18 -13.85
CA GLN A 96 1.15 1.53 -14.41
C GLN A 96 0.48 1.62 -15.79
N SER A 97 0.63 0.60 -16.63
CA SER A 97 0.04 0.59 -17.98
C SER A 97 -1.45 0.22 -18.00
N ARG A 98 -1.90 -0.61 -17.05
CA ARG A 98 -3.27 -1.15 -16.98
C ARG A 98 -3.98 -0.79 -15.68
N PHE A 99 -3.62 0.34 -15.07
CA PHE A 99 -4.07 0.68 -13.73
C PHE A 99 -5.59 0.70 -13.61
N GLN A 100 -6.28 1.29 -14.60
CA GLN A 100 -7.73 1.41 -14.60
C GLN A 100 -8.45 0.06 -14.52
N LEU A 101 -7.87 -1.01 -15.05
CA LEU A 101 -8.44 -2.35 -15.01
C LEU A 101 -8.35 -2.96 -13.60
N TRP A 102 -7.20 -2.77 -12.94
CA TRP A 102 -6.87 -3.46 -11.69
C TRP A 102 -7.11 -2.64 -10.44
N GLU A 103 -7.17 -1.31 -10.55
CA GLU A 103 -7.25 -0.39 -9.41
C GLU A 103 -8.44 -0.71 -8.49
N ALA A 104 -9.64 -0.88 -9.04
CA ALA A 104 -10.82 -1.16 -8.22
C ALA A 104 -10.70 -2.52 -7.50
N ARG A 105 -10.28 -3.57 -8.22
CA ARG A 105 -10.15 -4.93 -7.70
C ARG A 105 -9.07 -5.03 -6.62
N PHE A 106 -7.92 -4.39 -6.82
CA PHE A 106 -6.84 -4.38 -5.85
C PHE A 106 -7.17 -3.55 -4.61
N PHE A 107 -7.83 -2.40 -4.76
CA PHE A 107 -8.28 -1.64 -3.60
C PHE A 107 -9.33 -2.40 -2.79
N GLU A 108 -10.25 -3.11 -3.44
CA GLU A 108 -11.21 -3.96 -2.74
C GLU A 108 -10.51 -5.11 -1.99
N GLY A 109 -9.54 -5.77 -2.64
CA GLY A 109 -8.72 -6.81 -2.03
C GLY A 109 -7.95 -6.31 -0.82
N ILE A 110 -7.26 -5.18 -0.96
CA ILE A 110 -6.52 -4.52 0.12
C ILE A 110 -7.47 -4.14 1.27
N ASN A 111 -8.65 -3.59 0.97
CA ASN A 111 -9.62 -3.24 2.01
C ASN A 111 -10.10 -4.46 2.80
N LYS A 112 -10.31 -5.61 2.14
CA LYS A 112 -10.63 -6.87 2.83
C LYS A 112 -9.49 -7.32 3.74
N ILE A 113 -8.24 -7.23 3.27
CA ILE A 113 -7.05 -7.55 4.08
C ILE A 113 -6.95 -6.62 5.29
N LEU A 114 -7.11 -5.31 5.07
CA LEU A 114 -7.08 -4.30 6.13
C LEU A 114 -8.10 -4.61 7.22
N LYS A 115 -9.33 -5.00 6.87
CA LYS A 115 -10.35 -5.41 7.84
C LYS A 115 -9.94 -6.63 8.65
N VAL A 116 -9.31 -7.62 8.01
CA VAL A 116 -8.83 -8.83 8.70
C VAL A 116 -7.76 -8.49 9.73
N VAL A 117 -6.80 -7.64 9.37
CA VAL A 117 -5.58 -7.42 10.19
C VAL A 117 -5.61 -6.16 11.06
N ILE A 118 -6.56 -5.26 10.84
CA ILE A 118 -6.75 -4.01 11.61
C ILE A 118 -8.17 -4.01 12.20
N PRO A 119 -8.33 -4.45 13.46
CA PRO A 119 -9.64 -4.54 14.10
C PRO A 119 -10.41 -3.21 14.11
N GLU A 120 -9.73 -2.07 14.20
CA GLU A 120 -10.34 -0.74 14.19
C GLU A 120 -11.15 -0.48 12.92
N ILE A 121 -10.67 -0.96 11.77
CA ILE A 121 -11.35 -0.86 10.48
C ILE A 121 -12.56 -1.81 10.45
N SER A 122 -12.41 -3.02 11.00
CA SER A 122 -13.49 -4.00 11.06
C SER A 122 -14.66 -3.57 11.95
N ILE A 123 -14.37 -2.93 13.08
CA ILE A 123 -15.38 -2.59 14.09
C ILE A 123 -16.02 -1.21 13.81
N GLY A 124 -15.48 -0.43 12.86
CA GLY A 124 -15.95 0.93 12.57
C GLY A 124 -15.88 1.85 13.80
N LYS A 125 -15.04 1.49 14.78
CA LYS A 125 -14.88 2.25 16.01
C LYS A 125 -13.88 3.36 15.74
N ASP A 126 -14.45 4.52 15.49
CA ASP A 126 -13.78 5.81 15.47
C ASP A 126 -12.88 5.93 16.71
N SER A 127 -11.58 5.77 16.54
CA SER A 127 -10.59 5.96 17.61
C SER A 127 -10.39 7.45 17.86
N LYS A 128 -11.50 8.16 18.16
CA LYS A 128 -11.54 9.60 18.49
C LYS A 128 -10.58 9.97 19.62
N HIS A 129 -10.16 9.00 20.44
CA HIS A 129 -9.19 9.20 21.51
C HIS A 129 -7.76 9.54 21.01
N ILE A 130 -7.41 9.15 19.78
CA ILE A 130 -6.07 9.41 19.19
C ILE A 130 -5.99 10.83 18.58
N ASP A 131 -7.12 11.49 18.32
CA ASP A 131 -7.14 12.85 17.75
C ASP A 131 -6.68 13.94 18.74
N THR A 132 -6.79 13.67 20.04
CA THR A 132 -6.48 14.61 21.13
C THR A 132 -5.03 14.58 21.63
N GLU A 133 -4.17 13.75 21.06
CA GLU A 133 -2.81 13.57 21.58
C GLU A 133 -1.79 14.61 21.05
N PRO A 134 -0.86 15.07 21.91
CA PRO A 134 0.12 16.07 21.55
C PRO A 134 1.23 15.47 20.66
N GLY A 135 1.01 15.53 19.34
CA GLY A 135 2.04 15.31 18.33
C GLY A 135 1.99 13.96 17.61
N VAL A 136 2.32 13.99 16.32
CA VAL A 136 2.31 12.83 15.40
C VAL A 136 3.15 11.67 15.94
N PHE A 137 4.29 11.96 16.58
CA PHE A 137 5.19 10.95 17.12
C PHE A 137 4.50 10.02 18.13
N LEU A 138 3.78 10.59 19.10
CA LEU A 138 3.10 9.81 20.14
C LEU A 138 1.95 8.97 19.56
N ALA A 139 1.23 9.54 18.58
CA ALA A 139 0.16 8.82 17.87
C ALA A 139 0.70 7.62 17.10
N VAL A 140 1.84 7.77 16.41
CA VAL A 140 2.52 6.66 15.73
C VAL A 140 2.93 5.56 16.71
N MET A 141 3.50 5.93 17.86
CA MET A 141 3.91 4.97 18.90
C MET A 141 2.75 4.17 19.51
N LYS A 142 1.53 4.72 19.49
CA LYS A 142 0.32 4.05 20.00
C LYS A 142 -0.47 3.30 18.92
N SER A 143 -0.09 3.47 17.66
CA SER A 143 -0.76 2.81 16.55
C SER A 143 -0.36 1.34 16.45
N SER A 144 -1.24 0.50 15.91
CA SER A 144 -0.87 -0.88 15.62
C SER A 144 0.28 -0.92 14.61
N TYR A 145 1.27 -1.78 14.88
CA TYR A 145 2.45 -1.91 14.01
C TYR A 145 2.06 -2.14 12.55
N ILE A 146 1.07 -3.02 12.33
CA ILE A 146 0.59 -3.38 11.00
C ILE A 146 0.01 -2.18 10.25
N LEU A 147 -0.73 -1.30 10.93
CA LEU A 147 -1.24 -0.07 10.33
C LEU A 147 -0.10 0.83 9.85
N ILE A 148 0.93 1.01 10.67
CA ILE A 148 2.11 1.79 10.29
C ILE A 148 2.77 1.21 9.04
N ARG A 149 2.90 -0.12 8.93
CA ARG A 149 3.45 -0.75 7.72
C ARG A 149 2.63 -0.45 6.48
N PHE A 150 1.30 -0.45 6.57
CA PHE A 150 0.43 -0.05 5.46
C PHE A 150 0.60 1.42 5.09
N LEU A 151 0.59 2.34 6.06
CA LEU A 151 0.75 3.77 5.78
C LEU A 151 2.08 4.08 5.10
N GLU A 152 3.18 3.51 5.62
CA GLU A 152 4.49 3.64 5.02
C GLU A 152 4.53 3.05 3.60
N THR A 153 3.97 1.84 3.42
CA THR A 153 3.95 1.19 2.10
C THR A 153 3.10 1.94 1.08
N PHE A 154 1.98 2.53 1.47
CA PHE A 154 1.07 3.18 0.52
C PHE A 154 1.50 4.59 0.16
N PHE A 155 1.99 5.36 1.12
CA PHE A 155 2.09 6.82 0.97
C PHE A 155 3.50 7.38 1.01
N LEU A 156 4.50 6.61 1.46
CA LEU A 156 5.85 7.14 1.65
C LEU A 156 6.83 6.60 0.61
N PRO A 157 7.79 7.42 0.13
CA PRO A 157 8.97 6.93 -0.58
C PRO A 157 9.87 6.07 0.32
N GLU A 158 10.68 5.20 -0.30
CA GLU A 158 11.56 4.32 0.47
C GLU A 158 12.63 5.13 1.23
N GLY A 159 12.83 4.75 2.50
CA GLY A 159 13.81 5.38 3.39
C GLY A 159 13.28 6.56 4.19
N GLU A 160 12.03 6.98 3.95
CA GLU A 160 11.44 8.06 4.73
C GLU A 160 10.66 7.56 5.95
N GLU A 161 10.69 8.36 7.01
CA GLU A 161 10.04 8.05 8.28
C GLU A 161 8.62 8.60 8.34
N ILE A 162 7.69 7.87 8.96
CA ILE A 162 6.29 8.27 9.04
C ILE A 162 6.06 9.57 9.81
N THR A 163 6.97 9.95 10.71
CA THR A 163 6.88 11.18 11.52
C THR A 163 7.48 12.41 10.87
N SER A 164 8.17 12.26 9.72
CA SER A 164 8.83 13.38 9.04
C SER A 164 7.83 14.32 8.37
N LYS A 165 8.07 15.64 8.54
CA LYS A 165 7.33 16.68 7.82
C LYS A 165 7.69 16.66 6.34
N ARG A 166 6.69 16.89 5.48
CA ARG A 166 6.83 16.84 4.02
C ARG A 166 6.02 17.92 3.34
N CYS A 167 6.61 18.53 2.31
CA CYS A 167 5.84 19.34 1.38
C CYS A 167 5.33 18.44 0.26
N ILE A 168 4.02 18.49 0.02
CA ILE A 168 3.37 17.80 -1.10
C ILE A 168 2.45 18.77 -1.84
N SER A 169 2.17 18.48 -3.10
CA SER A 169 1.20 19.24 -3.88
C SER A 169 -0.23 19.04 -3.37
N VAL A 170 -1.11 19.97 -3.75
CA VAL A 170 -2.57 19.85 -3.51
C VAL A 170 -3.13 18.56 -4.10
N LEU A 171 -2.67 18.19 -5.30
CA LEU A 171 -3.13 17.01 -6.02
C LEU A 171 -2.73 15.72 -5.28
N GLU A 172 -1.47 15.60 -4.85
CA GLU A 172 -1.00 14.47 -4.05
C GLU A 172 -1.79 14.34 -2.76
N ARG A 173 -2.01 15.45 -2.04
CA ARG A 173 -2.79 15.43 -0.80
C ARG A 173 -4.21 14.94 -1.04
N GLN A 174 -4.86 15.41 -2.11
CA GLN A 174 -6.21 14.97 -2.46
C GLN A 174 -6.24 13.49 -2.85
N LYS A 175 -5.20 12.99 -3.52
CA LYS A 175 -5.08 11.57 -3.88
C LYS A 175 -4.87 10.69 -2.66
N ILE A 176 -4.04 11.11 -1.69
CA ILE A 176 -3.86 10.41 -0.42
C ILE A 176 -5.20 10.30 0.32
N ILE A 177 -5.96 11.39 0.41
CA ILE A 177 -7.30 11.40 1.02
C ILE A 177 -8.23 10.42 0.30
N ASN A 178 -8.30 10.48 -1.03
CA ASN A 178 -9.14 9.58 -1.83
C ASN A 178 -8.79 8.10 -1.61
N ILE A 179 -7.49 7.77 -1.59
CA ILE A 179 -7.03 6.41 -1.29
C ILE A 179 -7.44 6.02 0.14
N GLY A 180 -7.24 6.92 1.10
CA GLY A 180 -7.64 6.74 2.50
C GLY A 180 -9.13 6.42 2.64
N ASP A 181 -9.99 7.18 1.96
CA ASP A 181 -11.45 6.96 1.98
C ASP A 181 -11.82 5.60 1.38
N ARG A 182 -11.23 5.24 0.23
CA ARG A 182 -11.51 3.95 -0.45
C ARG A 182 -11.06 2.74 0.37
N LEU A 183 -9.99 2.90 1.15
CA LEU A 183 -9.45 1.89 2.04
C LEU A 183 -10.00 1.98 3.48
N GLN A 184 -10.96 2.88 3.73
CA GLN A 184 -11.56 3.12 5.04
C GLN A 184 -10.54 3.48 6.14
N LEU A 185 -9.44 4.11 5.75
CA LEU A 185 -8.39 4.60 6.66
C LEU A 185 -8.74 5.96 7.27
N SER A 186 -9.58 6.76 6.60
CA SER A 186 -9.94 8.12 7.02
C SER A 186 -10.59 8.18 8.41
N ASP A 187 -11.26 7.11 8.81
CA ASP A 187 -11.91 6.98 10.12
C ASP A 187 -10.92 6.62 11.24
N ILE A 188 -9.66 6.32 10.92
CA ILE A 188 -8.64 5.95 11.89
C ILE A 188 -7.87 7.20 12.35
N GLY A 189 -7.85 7.45 13.67
CA GLY A 189 -7.14 8.61 14.24
C GLY A 189 -5.65 8.65 13.88
N SER A 190 -4.99 7.50 13.77
CA SER A 190 -3.59 7.40 13.33
C SER A 190 -3.38 7.87 11.89
N PHE A 191 -4.31 7.57 10.97
CA PHE A 191 -4.25 8.07 9.60
C PHE A 191 -4.47 9.60 9.59
N ARG A 192 -5.44 10.10 10.35
CA ARG A 192 -5.66 11.56 10.49
C ARG A 192 -4.43 12.28 11.06
N ASN A 193 -3.74 11.68 12.01
CA ASN A 193 -2.49 12.22 12.55
C ASN A 193 -1.33 12.12 11.55
N PHE A 194 -1.22 11.03 10.80
CA PHE A 194 -0.29 10.92 9.68
C PHE A 194 -0.53 12.03 8.65
N MET A 195 -1.79 12.35 8.33
CA MET A 195 -2.10 13.46 7.42
C MET A 195 -1.61 14.84 7.88
N LYS A 196 -1.34 15.02 9.20
CA LYS A 196 -0.78 16.26 9.75
C LYS A 196 0.72 16.43 9.48
N THR A 197 1.42 15.38 9.00
CA THR A 197 2.83 15.50 8.60
C THR A 197 3.02 16.16 7.24
N PHE A 198 1.95 16.26 6.46
CA PHE A 198 1.98 16.86 5.13
C PHE A 198 1.62 18.34 5.21
N GLU A 199 2.54 19.17 4.73
CA GLU A 199 2.35 20.58 4.45
C GLU A 199 2.09 20.73 2.94
N VAL A 200 1.11 21.55 2.56
CA VAL A 200 0.76 21.76 1.15
C VAL A 200 1.57 22.92 0.61
N SER A 201 2.30 22.68 -0.48
CA SER A 201 3.08 23.69 -1.22
C SER A 201 2.54 23.92 -2.61
#